data_AF-A0A6P7J294-F1
#
_entry.id   AF-A0A6P7J294-F1
#
_cell.length_a   1.000
_cell.length_b   1.000
_cell.length_c   1.000
_cell.angle_alpha   90.00
_cell.angle_beta   90.00
_cell.angle_gamma   90.00
#
_symmetry.space_group_name_H-M   'P 1'
#
loop_
_entity.id
_entity.type
_entity.pdbx_description
1 polymer ?
#
loop_
_entity_poly.entity_id
_entity_poly.type
_entity_poly.pdbx_seq_one_letter_code
_entity_poly.pdbx_strand_id
1 'polypeptide(L)'
;MSKHRTLLITDDEEVQQEELNPFSFKEFLRWKNQDQDPDPDLDLDQTHRARLFEPEVSSCFFSEPSLAPQEQEEEWGRSFQSGVDSTSSVCTEEEEEEEETRFSSKPDGAAASGGAGGGGAGGENYEGDDETSMAEPAASCRRKSGRSSQLKEENMSLRRTIRELQRRAEASDRRAAELSEELLQRRQQEEKEAQDLESMVHSVEQNLHLMTRRAVKAETCVSKLRAELQQLQVELDALRFENDSLKAAESEVVMTMRQNAQVASEYLNKTASHAHSSIRQLLGEAETLRLVSQLLQSIDKISTLNTES
;
A
#
# COMPACT_ATOMS: atom_id res chain seq x y z
N MET A 1 -40.87 -30.35 25.01
CA MET A 1 -40.20 -29.54 26.04
C MET A 1 -38.89 -29.03 25.47
N SER A 2 -38.91 -27.80 24.97
CA SER A 2 -37.78 -27.08 24.38
C SER A 2 -36.72 -26.77 25.44
N LYS A 3 -35.46 -27.04 25.13
CA LYS A 3 -34.32 -26.51 25.88
C LYS A 3 -33.65 -25.45 25.01
N HIS A 4 -34.08 -24.21 25.18
CA HIS A 4 -33.35 -23.05 24.68
C HIS A 4 -32.06 -22.93 25.48
N ARG A 5 -30.91 -22.97 24.81
CA ARG A 5 -29.64 -22.53 25.39
C ARG A 5 -29.53 -21.05 25.11
N THR A 6 -29.67 -20.24 26.16
CA THR A 6 -29.36 -18.81 26.15
C THR A 6 -27.85 -18.67 26.04
N LEU A 7 -27.35 -18.16 24.91
CA LEU A 7 -25.97 -17.70 24.78
C LEU A 7 -25.90 -16.32 25.42
N LEU A 8 -25.25 -16.22 26.58
CA LEU A 8 -24.74 -14.95 27.08
C LEU A 8 -23.55 -14.57 26.21
N ILE A 9 -23.72 -13.56 25.36
CA ILE A 9 -22.63 -12.84 24.72
C ILE A 9 -22.31 -11.70 25.69
N THR A 10 -21.14 -11.76 26.33
CA THR A 10 -20.51 -10.58 26.91
C THR A 10 -20.01 -9.75 25.74
N ASP A 11 -20.65 -8.59 25.50
CA ASP A 11 -20.05 -7.52 24.69
C ASP A 11 -18.84 -7.00 25.47
N ASP A 12 -17.68 -7.63 25.25
CA ASP A 12 -16.41 -6.95 25.43
C ASP A 12 -16.26 -6.00 24.24
N GLU A 13 -16.84 -4.81 24.38
CA GLU A 13 -16.40 -3.63 23.65
C GLU A 13 -14.94 -3.39 24.04
N GLU A 14 -14.02 -4.00 23.29
CA GLU A 14 -12.67 -3.48 23.19
C GLU A 14 -12.78 -2.07 22.64
N VAL A 15 -12.80 -1.10 23.56
CA VAL A 15 -12.60 0.31 23.30
C VAL A 15 -11.28 0.40 22.54
N GLN A 16 -11.36 0.43 21.21
CA GLN A 16 -10.26 0.84 20.37
C GLN A 16 -9.86 2.20 20.91
N GLN A 17 -8.72 2.24 21.60
CA GLN A 17 -8.03 3.48 21.85
C GLN A 17 -7.87 4.10 20.47
N GLU A 18 -8.71 5.08 20.15
CA GLU A 18 -8.52 5.98 19.02
C GLU A 18 -7.10 6.53 19.22
N GLU A 19 -6.15 5.86 18.58
CA GLU A 19 -4.81 6.33 18.37
C GLU A 19 -5.00 7.68 17.72
N LEU A 20 -4.85 8.74 18.53
CA LEU A 20 -5.18 10.10 18.18
C LEU A 20 -4.32 10.45 16.97
N ASN A 21 -4.91 10.29 15.79
CA ASN A 21 -4.27 10.65 14.54
C ASN A 21 -3.90 12.13 14.68
N PRO A 22 -2.61 12.48 14.67
CA PRO A 22 -2.15 13.84 14.90
C PRO A 22 -2.58 14.80 13.77
N PHE A 23 -3.15 14.27 12.68
CA PHE A 23 -3.76 15.02 11.59
C PHE A 23 -5.30 14.97 11.60
N SER A 24 -5.91 14.50 12.68
CA SER A 24 -7.37 14.48 12.85
C SER A 24 -7.95 15.88 12.92
N PHE A 25 -9.12 16.08 12.29
CA PHE A 25 -9.86 17.34 12.40
C PHE A 25 -10.23 17.70 13.86
N LYS A 26 -10.37 16.70 14.75
CA LYS A 26 -10.56 16.93 16.19
C LYS A 26 -9.32 17.57 16.84
N GLU A 27 -8.11 17.19 16.41
CA GLU A 27 -6.85 17.82 16.87
C GLU A 27 -6.69 19.23 16.31
N PHE A 28 -7.05 19.44 15.04
CA PHE A 28 -7.05 20.76 14.41
C PHE A 28 -7.92 21.77 15.17
N LEU A 29 -9.13 21.36 15.59
CA LEU A 29 -10.00 22.20 16.42
C LEU A 29 -9.42 22.44 17.81
N ARG A 30 -8.72 21.47 18.40
CA ARG A 30 -8.06 21.62 19.70
C ARG A 30 -6.94 22.68 19.64
N TRP A 31 -6.13 22.66 18.58
CA TRP A 31 -5.07 23.65 18.35
C TRP A 31 -5.63 25.06 18.17
N LYS A 32 -6.68 25.21 17.36
CA LYS A 32 -7.29 26.53 17.07
C LYS A 32 -7.89 27.20 18.31
N ASN A 33 -8.29 26.43 19.31
CA ASN A 33 -8.86 26.95 20.55
C ASN A 33 -7.81 27.28 21.62
N GLN A 34 -6.52 26.96 21.39
CA GLN A 34 -5.44 27.17 22.35
C GLN A 34 -4.78 28.56 22.24
N ASP A 35 -5.00 29.29 21.14
CA ASP A 35 -4.47 30.64 20.91
C ASP A 35 -5.35 31.77 21.53
N GLN A 36 -6.24 31.44 22.48
CA GLN A 36 -7.22 32.40 23.05
C GLN A 36 -7.07 32.68 24.56
N ASP A 37 -5.95 32.34 25.19
CA ASP A 37 -5.67 32.79 26.58
C ASP A 37 -4.70 33.99 26.60
N PRO A 38 -5.01 35.08 27.34
CA PRO A 38 -4.17 36.26 27.44
C PRO A 38 -3.03 36.06 28.46
N ASP A 39 -1.81 36.43 28.06
CA ASP A 39 -0.60 36.51 28.91
C ASP A 39 -0.82 37.40 30.15
N PRO A 40 -0.28 37.02 31.33
CA PRO A 40 0.10 37.97 32.35
C PRO A 40 1.63 38.19 32.32
N ASP A 41 2.00 39.41 31.94
CA ASP A 41 3.14 40.22 32.40
C ASP A 41 4.33 39.50 33.04
N LEU A 42 5.49 39.53 32.38
CA LEU A 42 6.79 39.58 33.06
C LEU A 42 7.79 40.51 32.35
N ASP A 43 8.52 41.19 33.22
CA ASP A 43 9.23 42.45 33.07
C ASP A 43 10.34 42.56 32.01
N LEU A 44 10.48 43.81 31.60
CA LEU A 44 11.53 44.44 30.83
C LEU A 44 12.91 44.34 31.52
N ASP A 45 13.90 43.71 30.89
CA ASP A 45 15.25 44.28 30.88
C ASP A 45 16.04 43.87 29.63
N GLN A 46 16.16 44.83 28.70
CA GLN A 46 17.14 44.78 27.62
C GLN A 46 18.45 45.32 28.16
N THR A 47 19.50 44.49 28.29
CA THR A 47 20.80 44.88 27.71
C THR A 47 21.81 43.73 27.60
N HIS A 48 22.48 43.70 26.44
CA HIS A 48 23.73 43.01 26.13
C HIS A 48 23.69 41.49 25.99
N ARG A 49 23.87 40.99 24.76
CA ARG A 49 25.17 40.48 24.31
C ARG A 49 25.10 39.97 22.87
N ALA A 50 25.45 40.83 21.93
CA ALA A 50 25.95 40.38 20.64
C ALA A 50 27.46 40.07 20.77
N ARG A 51 27.86 38.99 20.10
CA ARG A 51 29.23 38.51 19.82
C ARG A 51 29.92 37.72 20.95
N LEU A 52 30.23 36.45 20.69
CA LEU A 52 31.54 36.02 20.15
C LEU A 52 31.59 34.47 20.08
N PHE A 53 31.83 33.95 18.86
CA PHE A 53 32.45 32.65 18.48
C PHE A 53 31.85 31.31 18.93
N GLU A 54 32.04 30.17 18.26
CA GLU A 54 32.20 29.71 16.85
C GLU A 54 32.33 28.14 16.96
N PRO A 55 32.66 27.36 15.92
CA PRO A 55 31.78 26.35 15.31
C PRO A 55 32.22 24.90 15.60
N GLU A 56 31.29 23.96 15.77
CA GLU A 56 31.65 22.55 15.81
C GLU A 56 30.67 21.63 15.03
N VAL A 57 31.24 21.17 13.90
CA VAL A 57 31.20 19.82 13.29
C VAL A 57 29.99 19.33 12.48
N SER A 58 30.36 19.02 11.23
CA SER A 58 29.99 17.83 10.45
C SER A 58 28.63 17.79 9.76
N SER A 59 28.59 18.53 8.66
CA SER A 59 27.83 18.24 7.46
C SER A 59 28.07 16.84 6.88
N CYS A 60 27.01 16.33 6.25
CA CYS A 60 26.99 15.36 5.14
C CYS A 60 27.22 13.88 5.46
N PHE A 61 26.11 13.21 5.74
CA PHE A 61 25.92 11.76 5.60
C PHE A 61 25.71 11.41 4.12
N PHE A 62 26.81 11.33 3.36
CA PHE A 62 26.85 10.60 2.09
C PHE A 62 28.10 9.74 2.13
N SER A 63 27.92 8.44 2.41
CA SER A 63 28.94 7.42 2.18
C SER A 63 28.44 6.51 1.06
N GLU A 64 29.11 6.62 -0.08
CA GLU A 64 29.20 5.58 -1.11
C GLU A 64 29.60 4.23 -0.51
N PRO A 65 29.16 3.11 -1.12
CA PRO A 65 29.93 1.89 -1.15
C PRO A 65 30.59 1.71 -2.52
N SER A 66 31.90 1.57 -2.46
CA SER A 66 32.85 1.30 -3.52
C SER A 66 32.63 -0.01 -4.27
N LEU A 67 32.91 0.06 -5.58
CA LEU A 67 33.46 -0.94 -6.50
C LEU A 67 33.85 -2.31 -5.91
N ALA A 68 33.29 -3.37 -6.49
CA ALA A 68 33.81 -4.74 -6.43
C ALA A 68 33.91 -5.34 -7.85
N PRO A 69 34.85 -6.28 -8.11
CA PRO A 69 35.39 -6.54 -9.44
C PRO A 69 34.52 -7.40 -10.36
N GLN A 70 34.63 -7.05 -11.64
CA GLN A 70 34.13 -7.74 -12.83
C GLN A 70 34.84 -9.10 -13.01
N GLU A 71 34.10 -10.21 -12.89
CA GLU A 71 34.51 -11.51 -13.42
C GLU A 71 33.33 -12.24 -14.10
N GLN A 72 33.54 -12.51 -15.38
CA GLN A 72 33.01 -13.59 -16.24
C GLN A 72 31.50 -13.63 -16.53
N GLU A 73 31.16 -13.05 -17.69
CA GLU A 73 30.01 -13.42 -18.52
C GLU A 73 30.21 -14.83 -19.08
N GLU A 74 29.39 -15.80 -18.66
CA GLU A 74 29.16 -17.05 -19.38
C GLU A 74 27.69 -17.13 -19.84
N GLU A 75 27.51 -16.75 -21.10
CA GLU A 75 26.67 -17.40 -22.11
C GLU A 75 25.66 -18.47 -21.62
N TRP A 76 24.41 -18.07 -21.40
CA TRP A 76 23.26 -18.99 -21.50
C TRP A 76 22.25 -18.48 -22.52
N GLY A 77 22.65 -18.54 -23.78
CA GLY A 77 21.71 -18.70 -24.88
C GLY A 77 21.38 -20.18 -25.03
N ARG A 78 20.12 -20.57 -24.81
CA ARG A 78 19.48 -21.69 -25.53
C ARG A 78 17.96 -21.64 -25.37
N SER A 79 17.32 -21.53 -26.52
CA SER A 79 15.89 -21.48 -26.77
C SER A 79 15.10 -22.61 -26.11
N PHE A 80 13.93 -22.28 -25.59
CA PHE A 80 12.80 -23.20 -25.53
C PHE A 80 11.64 -22.62 -26.34
N GLN A 81 11.49 -23.12 -27.56
CA GLN A 81 10.23 -23.13 -28.30
C GLN A 81 9.53 -24.45 -27.98
N SER A 82 8.35 -24.37 -27.39
CA SER A 82 7.25 -25.35 -27.38
C SER A 82 6.25 -24.79 -26.37
N GLY A 83 4.96 -24.67 -26.59
CA GLY A 83 4.07 -25.39 -27.46
C GLY A 83 2.70 -25.21 -26.79
N VAL A 84 1.70 -24.94 -27.61
CA VAL A 84 0.34 -24.57 -27.22
C VAL A 84 -0.34 -25.61 -26.32
N ASP A 85 -1.13 -25.15 -25.37
CA ASP A 85 -2.56 -25.49 -25.18
C ASP A 85 -2.98 -25.40 -23.70
N SER A 86 -4.03 -24.59 -23.48
CA SER A 86 -5.11 -24.80 -22.48
C SER A 86 -4.74 -24.78 -20.99
N THR A 87 -5.42 -24.05 -20.11
CA THR A 87 -6.84 -23.77 -20.01
C THR A 87 -7.09 -22.41 -19.35
N SER A 88 -8.13 -21.75 -19.84
CA SER A 88 -8.82 -20.63 -19.22
C SER A 88 -9.24 -20.95 -17.79
N SER A 89 -8.80 -20.16 -16.82
CA SER A 89 -9.46 -20.09 -15.51
C SER A 89 -10.29 -18.80 -15.45
N VAL A 90 -11.60 -19.02 -15.55
CA VAL A 90 -12.67 -18.05 -15.44
C VAL A 90 -12.56 -17.35 -14.07
N CYS A 91 -12.25 -16.06 -14.09
CA CYS A 91 -12.58 -15.18 -12.98
C CYS A 91 -14.06 -14.81 -13.16
N THR A 92 -14.90 -15.29 -12.26
CA THR A 92 -16.29 -14.86 -12.14
C THR A 92 -16.31 -13.39 -11.78
N GLU A 93 -16.74 -12.57 -12.74
CA GLU A 93 -17.15 -11.19 -12.51
C GLU A 93 -18.49 -11.28 -11.76
N GLU A 94 -18.46 -11.06 -10.45
CA GLU A 94 -19.67 -10.71 -9.72
C GLU A 94 -19.96 -9.25 -10.07
N GLU A 95 -21.02 -9.07 -10.85
CA GLU A 95 -21.67 -7.81 -11.14
C GLU A 95 -22.10 -7.17 -9.82
N GLU A 96 -21.56 -5.99 -9.50
CA GLU A 96 -22.22 -5.07 -8.59
C GLU A 96 -22.55 -3.79 -9.36
N GLU A 97 -23.86 -3.55 -9.40
CA GLU A 97 -24.58 -2.47 -10.04
C GLU A 97 -24.14 -1.12 -9.44
N GLU A 98 -23.53 -0.25 -10.25
CA GLU A 98 -23.41 1.16 -9.89
C GLU A 98 -24.57 1.94 -10.52
N GLU A 99 -25.50 2.36 -9.66
CA GLU A 99 -26.65 3.18 -10.02
C GLU A 99 -26.23 4.55 -10.58
N GLU A 100 -26.85 4.91 -11.69
CA GLU A 100 -26.73 6.19 -12.38
C GLU A 100 -27.32 7.34 -11.53
N THR A 101 -26.50 8.20 -10.93
CA THR A 101 -26.99 9.50 -10.42
C THR A 101 -26.91 10.56 -11.52
N ARG A 102 -27.90 10.50 -12.41
CA ARG A 102 -28.26 11.55 -13.36
C ARG A 102 -28.99 12.68 -12.64
N PHE A 103 -28.32 13.78 -12.30
CA PHE A 103 -29.03 15.00 -11.89
C PHE A 103 -29.15 15.98 -13.07
N SER A 104 -30.37 16.07 -13.60
CA SER A 104 -30.76 17.01 -14.65
C SER A 104 -31.43 18.21 -13.98
N SER A 105 -30.82 19.40 -14.06
CA SER A 105 -31.49 20.64 -13.64
C SER A 105 -32.12 21.31 -14.86
N LYS A 106 -33.46 21.34 -14.91
CA LYS A 106 -34.23 22.28 -15.74
C LYS A 106 -34.87 23.34 -14.83
N PRO A 107 -35.03 24.58 -15.31
CA PRO A 107 -35.61 25.67 -14.55
C PRO A 107 -37.13 25.69 -14.69
N ASP A 108 -37.84 26.14 -13.66
CA ASP A 108 -39.02 27.01 -13.79
C ASP A 108 -39.58 27.38 -12.41
N GLY A 109 -39.95 28.65 -12.27
CA GLY A 109 -40.50 29.18 -11.02
C GLY A 109 -40.83 30.66 -11.08
N ALA A 110 -41.69 31.05 -12.03
CA ALA A 110 -42.41 32.31 -11.96
C ALA A 110 -43.71 32.11 -11.15
N ALA A 111 -43.90 32.87 -10.08
CA ALA A 111 -45.22 33.16 -9.52
C ALA A 111 -45.16 34.42 -8.64
N ALA A 112 -46.22 35.21 -8.79
CA ALA A 112 -46.42 36.55 -8.30
C ALA A 112 -46.77 36.67 -6.80
N SER A 113 -46.51 37.84 -6.23
CA SER A 113 -47.36 38.51 -5.22
C SER A 113 -46.97 40.01 -5.22
N GLY A 114 -47.84 41.02 -5.16
CA GLY A 114 -49.28 41.07 -4.91
C GLY A 114 -49.60 41.50 -3.48
N GLY A 115 -49.81 42.80 -3.25
CA GLY A 115 -50.41 43.41 -2.03
C GLY A 115 -49.46 44.35 -1.28
N ALA A 116 -49.68 45.67 -1.12
CA ALA A 116 -50.80 46.50 -0.65
C ALA A 116 -50.74 46.82 0.87
N GLY A 117 -50.82 48.14 1.18
CA GLY A 117 -51.07 48.72 2.51
C GLY A 117 -49.81 49.20 3.25
N GLY A 118 -49.73 50.38 3.85
CA GLY A 118 -50.68 51.45 4.11
C GLY A 118 -50.20 52.31 5.30
N GLY A 119 -50.55 53.61 5.29
CA GLY A 119 -50.48 54.54 6.44
C GLY A 119 -49.12 55.24 6.64
N GLY A 120 -49.03 56.53 6.93
CA GLY A 120 -50.02 57.56 7.23
C GLY A 120 -49.34 58.69 8.02
N ALA A 121 -49.96 59.87 8.01
CA ALA A 121 -49.66 61.07 8.83
C ALA A 121 -48.39 61.84 8.46
N GLY A 122 -48.37 63.17 8.39
CA GLY A 122 -49.35 64.19 8.75
C GLY A 122 -48.59 65.51 8.90
N GLY A 123 -49.23 66.65 8.60
CA GLY A 123 -48.69 67.96 8.94
C GLY A 123 -48.82 69.01 7.84
N GLU A 124 -50.05 69.31 7.43
CA GLU A 124 -50.39 70.64 6.94
C GLU A 124 -50.69 71.50 8.17
N ASN A 125 -50.10 72.71 8.23
CA ASN A 125 -50.60 73.95 8.85
C ASN A 125 -49.43 74.89 9.15
N TYR A 126 -49.44 76.09 8.59
CA TYR A 126 -49.69 77.33 9.34
C TYR A 126 -49.38 78.56 8.47
N GLU A 127 -50.44 79.28 8.11
CA GLU A 127 -50.39 80.68 7.64
C GLU A 127 -49.76 81.54 8.73
N GLY A 128 -48.68 82.24 8.38
CA GLY A 128 -48.11 83.32 9.16
C GLY A 128 -48.15 84.60 8.33
N ASP A 129 -49.31 85.26 8.36
CA ASP A 129 -49.44 86.71 8.28
C ASP A 129 -48.64 87.32 9.45
N ASP A 130 -47.63 88.12 9.14
CA ASP A 130 -47.22 89.21 10.05
C ASP A 130 -46.71 90.40 9.22
N GLU A 131 -47.64 91.33 9.01
CA GLU A 131 -47.44 92.73 8.66
C GLU A 131 -46.27 93.37 9.44
N THR A 132 -45.13 93.65 8.78
CA THR A 132 -44.23 94.72 9.25
C THR A 132 -43.54 95.46 8.09
N SER A 133 -44.27 96.41 7.51
CA SER A 133 -43.68 97.57 6.86
C SER A 133 -43.19 98.55 7.93
N MET A 134 -41.89 98.87 7.96
CA MET A 134 -41.40 100.21 8.24
C MET A 134 -40.07 100.46 7.54
N ALA A 135 -40.03 101.63 6.90
CA ALA A 135 -38.98 102.13 6.05
C ALA A 135 -37.67 102.47 6.80
N GLU A 136 -36.67 102.75 5.98
CA GLU A 136 -35.24 102.95 6.23
C GLU A 136 -34.82 103.94 7.35
N PRO A 137 -33.51 103.95 7.70
CA PRO A 137 -32.69 105.00 7.09
C PRO A 137 -31.50 104.48 6.27
N ALA A 138 -31.37 105.05 5.07
CA ALA A 138 -30.35 104.89 4.05
C ALA A 138 -28.93 105.33 4.47
N ALA A 139 -28.41 104.78 5.58
CA ALA A 139 -27.00 104.92 5.97
C ALA A 139 -26.26 103.58 6.03
N SER A 140 -26.90 102.46 5.65
CA SER A 140 -26.28 101.12 5.65
C SER A 140 -26.10 100.50 4.25
N CYS A 141 -26.51 101.19 3.18
CA CYS A 141 -26.59 100.60 1.83
C CYS A 141 -25.21 100.34 1.17
N ARG A 142 -24.14 101.04 1.58
CA ARG A 142 -22.78 100.69 1.12
C ARG A 142 -22.16 99.48 1.82
N ARG A 143 -22.49 99.22 3.09
CA ARG A 143 -21.94 98.06 3.84
C ARG A 143 -22.76 96.78 3.65
N LYS A 144 -24.08 96.90 3.40
CA LYS A 144 -24.97 95.75 3.10
C LYS A 144 -24.79 95.19 1.68
N SER A 145 -24.50 96.03 0.69
CA SER A 145 -24.24 95.59 -0.69
C SER A 145 -22.96 94.74 -0.80
N GLY A 146 -21.88 95.13 -0.10
CA GLY A 146 -20.64 94.34 -0.01
C GLY A 146 -20.85 92.98 0.68
N ARG A 147 -21.58 92.95 1.80
CA ARG A 147 -21.93 91.69 2.50
C ARG A 147 -22.85 90.79 1.67
N SER A 148 -23.80 91.36 0.93
CA SER A 148 -24.66 90.57 0.04
C SER A 148 -23.89 89.98 -1.14
N SER A 149 -22.89 90.67 -1.67
CA SER A 149 -22.02 90.14 -2.74
C SER A 149 -21.14 89.01 -2.22
N GLN A 150 -20.51 89.19 -1.04
CA GLN A 150 -19.71 88.15 -0.38
C GLN A 150 -20.53 86.88 -0.13
N LEU A 151 -21.74 87.00 0.40
CA LEU A 151 -22.63 85.85 0.62
C LEU A 151 -23.00 85.14 -0.70
N LYS A 152 -23.15 85.88 -1.81
CA LYS A 152 -23.42 85.28 -3.13
C LYS A 152 -22.20 84.52 -3.67
N GLU A 153 -21.01 85.07 -3.51
CA GLU A 153 -19.74 84.42 -3.89
C GLU A 153 -19.48 83.16 -3.05
N GLU A 154 -19.69 83.25 -1.73
CA GLU A 154 -19.61 82.12 -0.81
C GLU A 154 -20.64 81.04 -1.14
N ASN A 155 -21.89 81.41 -1.44
CA ASN A 155 -22.93 80.46 -1.84
C ASN A 155 -22.57 79.78 -3.17
N MET A 156 -21.99 80.52 -4.12
CA MET A 156 -21.45 79.96 -5.36
C MET A 156 -20.27 79.02 -5.10
N SER A 157 -19.39 79.35 -4.14
CA SER A 157 -18.28 78.48 -3.72
C SER A 157 -18.78 77.19 -3.08
N LEU A 158 -19.67 77.28 -2.10
CA LEU A 158 -20.30 76.13 -1.44
C LEU A 158 -21.01 75.21 -2.42
N ARG A 159 -21.76 75.76 -3.39
CA ARG A 159 -22.40 74.96 -4.45
C ARG A 159 -21.38 74.24 -5.33
N ARG A 160 -20.20 74.82 -5.60
CA ARG A 160 -19.13 74.11 -6.32
C ARG A 160 -18.54 72.99 -5.46
N THR A 161 -18.25 73.26 -4.19
CA THR A 161 -17.74 72.25 -3.24
C THR A 161 -18.71 71.08 -3.07
N ILE A 162 -20.02 71.35 -2.94
CA ILE A 162 -21.05 70.30 -2.86
C ILE A 162 -21.03 69.42 -4.12
N ARG A 163 -20.98 70.03 -5.32
CA ARG A 163 -20.91 69.26 -6.57
C ARG A 163 -19.63 68.44 -6.68
N GLU A 164 -18.50 68.97 -6.24
CA GLU A 164 -17.23 68.24 -6.23
C GLU A 164 -17.24 67.08 -5.25
N LEU A 165 -17.80 67.29 -4.05
CA LEU A 165 -18.00 66.23 -3.06
C LEU A 165 -18.95 65.15 -3.59
N GLN A 166 -20.04 65.52 -4.24
CA GLN A 166 -20.96 64.59 -4.89
C GLN A 166 -20.26 63.75 -5.97
N ARG A 167 -19.48 64.38 -6.86
CA ARG A 167 -18.70 63.62 -7.86
C ARG A 167 -17.68 62.68 -7.23
N ARG A 168 -17.03 63.09 -6.14
CA ARG A 168 -16.07 62.24 -5.40
C ARG A 168 -16.79 61.06 -4.73
N ALA A 169 -17.95 61.29 -4.12
CA ALA A 169 -18.79 60.26 -3.53
C ALA A 169 -19.27 59.26 -4.59
N GLU A 170 -19.80 59.73 -5.72
CA GLU A 170 -20.19 58.85 -6.84
C GLU A 170 -19.02 58.02 -7.37
N ALA A 171 -17.81 58.60 -7.44
CA ALA A 171 -16.61 57.86 -7.85
C ALA A 171 -16.16 56.83 -6.80
N SER A 172 -16.28 57.13 -5.50
CA SER A 172 -16.01 56.14 -4.45
C SER A 172 -17.05 55.04 -4.44
N ASP A 173 -18.33 55.35 -4.67
CA ASP A 173 -19.41 54.37 -4.70
C ASP A 173 -19.23 53.40 -5.87
N ARG A 174 -18.83 53.89 -7.06
CA ARG A 174 -18.50 53.04 -8.21
C ARG A 174 -17.33 52.10 -7.90
N ARG A 175 -16.25 52.62 -7.31
CA ARG A 175 -15.10 51.79 -6.91
C ARG A 175 -15.48 50.75 -5.86
N ALA A 176 -16.31 51.11 -4.90
CA ALA A 176 -16.81 50.19 -3.89
C ALA A 176 -17.66 49.08 -4.54
N ALA A 177 -18.50 49.42 -5.52
CA ALA A 177 -19.28 48.44 -6.28
C ALA A 177 -18.37 47.50 -7.10
N GLU A 178 -17.40 48.04 -7.84
CA GLU A 178 -16.43 47.24 -8.62
C GLU A 178 -15.65 46.26 -7.73
N LEU A 179 -15.12 46.73 -6.59
CA LEU A 179 -14.41 45.87 -5.64
C LEU A 179 -15.33 44.81 -5.01
N SER A 180 -16.59 45.15 -4.74
CA SER A 180 -17.55 44.19 -4.21
C SER A 180 -17.89 43.08 -5.22
N GLU A 181 -17.96 43.43 -6.51
CA GLU A 181 -18.14 42.47 -7.60
C GLU A 181 -16.90 41.58 -7.75
N GLU A 182 -15.70 42.15 -7.71
CA GLU A 182 -14.45 41.39 -7.79
C GLU A 182 -14.31 40.41 -6.62
N LEU A 183 -14.64 40.82 -5.38
CA LEU A 183 -14.64 39.94 -4.22
C LEU A 183 -15.66 38.80 -4.35
N LEU A 184 -16.84 39.08 -4.90
CA LEU A 184 -17.86 38.05 -5.14
C LEU A 184 -17.40 37.05 -6.22
N GLN A 185 -16.79 37.53 -7.30
CA GLN A 185 -16.22 36.66 -8.34
C GLN A 185 -15.09 35.79 -7.78
N ARG A 186 -14.19 36.35 -6.96
CA ARG A 186 -13.13 35.58 -6.31
C ARG A 186 -13.69 34.52 -5.37
N ARG A 187 -14.69 34.86 -4.56
CA ARG A 187 -15.35 33.89 -3.67
C ARG A 187 -15.98 32.73 -4.45
N GLN A 188 -16.65 33.01 -5.57
CA GLN A 188 -17.21 31.96 -6.43
C GLN A 188 -16.13 31.09 -7.08
N GLN A 189 -14.99 31.67 -7.43
CA GLN A 189 -13.87 30.92 -8.00
C GLN A 189 -13.22 30.02 -6.95
N GLU A 190 -12.96 30.54 -5.74
CA GLU A 190 -12.42 29.77 -4.61
C GLU A 190 -13.35 28.61 -4.23
N GLU A 191 -14.68 28.82 -4.24
CA GLU A 191 -15.65 27.77 -3.96
C GLU A 191 -15.62 26.65 -5.02
N LYS A 192 -15.46 27.00 -6.30
CA LYS A 192 -15.31 26.00 -7.38
C LYS A 192 -13.99 25.25 -7.26
N GLU A 193 -12.89 25.95 -7.01
CA GLU A 193 -11.57 25.32 -6.82
C GLU A 193 -11.58 24.39 -5.61
N ALA A 194 -12.25 24.76 -4.52
CA ALA A 194 -12.44 23.89 -3.36
C ALA A 194 -13.24 22.63 -3.73
N GLN A 195 -14.32 22.75 -4.50
CA GLN A 195 -15.11 21.61 -4.98
C GLN A 195 -14.32 20.68 -5.91
N ASP A 196 -13.50 21.24 -6.80
CA ASP A 196 -12.62 20.46 -7.68
C ASP A 196 -11.54 19.72 -6.88
N LEU A 197 -10.94 20.39 -5.89
CA LEU A 197 -9.97 19.78 -4.97
C LEU A 197 -10.61 18.65 -4.16
N GLU A 198 -11.80 18.86 -3.61
CA GLU A 198 -12.56 17.81 -2.92
C GLU A 198 -12.78 16.61 -3.85
N SER A 199 -13.23 16.82 -5.09
CA SER A 199 -13.44 15.74 -6.06
C SER A 199 -12.15 14.94 -6.34
N MET A 200 -11.02 15.62 -6.46
CA MET A 200 -9.71 14.97 -6.63
C MET A 200 -9.31 14.18 -5.38
N VAL A 201 -9.54 14.72 -4.18
CA VAL A 201 -9.25 14.03 -2.92
C VAL A 201 -10.06 12.74 -2.81
N HIS A 202 -11.37 12.78 -3.08
CA HIS A 202 -12.22 11.59 -3.06
C HIS A 202 -11.71 10.51 -4.04
N SER A 203 -11.27 10.91 -5.24
CA SER A 203 -10.72 9.97 -6.22
C SER A 203 -9.39 9.34 -5.76
N VAL A 204 -8.50 10.13 -5.17
CA VAL A 204 -7.23 9.65 -4.61
C VAL A 204 -7.49 8.71 -3.43
N GLU A 205 -8.43 9.04 -2.56
CA GLU A 205 -8.84 8.19 -1.44
C GLU A 205 -9.36 6.85 -1.94
N GLN A 206 -10.27 6.83 -2.92
CA GLN A 206 -10.77 5.59 -3.52
C GLN A 206 -9.63 4.75 -4.13
N ASN A 207 -8.69 5.39 -4.82
CA ASN A 207 -7.53 4.70 -5.38
C ASN A 207 -6.65 4.08 -4.29
N LEU A 208 -6.43 4.80 -3.19
CA LEU A 208 -5.68 4.31 -2.04
C LEU A 208 -6.37 3.10 -1.41
N HIS A 209 -7.69 3.14 -1.20
CA HIS A 209 -8.46 1.99 -0.71
C HIS A 209 -8.31 0.77 -1.63
N LEU A 210 -8.38 0.98 -2.95
CA LEU A 210 -8.19 -0.09 -3.93
C LEU A 210 -6.78 -0.67 -3.88
N MET A 211 -5.75 0.18 -3.79
CA MET A 211 -4.36 -0.24 -3.63
C MET A 211 -4.16 -1.05 -2.36
N THR A 212 -4.69 -0.61 -1.22
CA THR A 212 -4.64 -1.34 0.05
C THR A 212 -5.32 -2.70 -0.08
N ARG A 213 -6.52 -2.78 -0.67
CA ARG A 213 -7.21 -4.05 -0.90
C ARG A 213 -6.40 -4.99 -1.80
N ARG A 214 -5.80 -4.47 -2.87
CA ARG A 214 -4.93 -5.25 -3.78
C ARG A 214 -3.68 -5.75 -3.06
N ALA A 215 -3.05 -4.90 -2.24
CA ALA A 215 -1.88 -5.25 -1.45
C ALA A 215 -2.19 -6.38 -0.46
N VAL A 216 -3.27 -6.26 0.33
CA VAL A 216 -3.69 -7.29 1.28
C VAL A 216 -4.00 -8.63 0.59
N LYS A 217 -4.67 -8.58 -0.57
CA LYS A 217 -4.90 -9.79 -1.38
C LYS A 217 -3.58 -10.43 -1.83
N ALA A 218 -2.63 -9.64 -2.32
CA ALA A 218 -1.31 -10.12 -2.72
C ALA A 218 -0.53 -10.72 -1.53
N GLU A 219 -0.53 -10.06 -0.36
CA GLU A 219 0.10 -10.55 0.87
C GLU A 219 -0.49 -11.89 1.33
N THR A 220 -1.81 -12.03 1.24
CA THR A 220 -2.51 -13.28 1.55
C THR A 220 -2.09 -14.39 0.60
N CYS A 221 -2.04 -14.12 -0.70
CA CYS A 221 -1.57 -15.09 -1.70
C CYS A 221 -0.12 -15.51 -1.46
N VAL A 222 0.78 -14.56 -1.18
CA VAL A 222 2.19 -14.84 -0.85
C VAL A 222 2.30 -15.70 0.41
N SER A 223 1.47 -15.44 1.42
CA SER A 223 1.45 -16.23 2.65
C SER A 223 1.03 -17.69 2.41
N LYS A 224 0.02 -17.91 1.55
CA LYS A 224 -0.39 -19.26 1.11
C LYS A 224 0.72 -19.98 0.34
N LEU A 225 1.31 -19.31 -0.65
CA LEU A 225 2.42 -19.88 -1.43
C LEU A 225 3.63 -20.22 -0.56
N ARG A 226 3.94 -19.40 0.45
CA ARG A 226 5.01 -19.70 1.42
C ARG A 226 4.70 -20.96 2.23
N ALA A 227 3.46 -21.14 2.67
CA ALA A 227 3.05 -22.34 3.39
C ALA A 227 3.16 -23.59 2.50
N GLU A 228 2.70 -23.51 1.25
CA GLU A 228 2.81 -24.61 0.27
C GLU A 228 4.28 -24.96 -0.04
N LEU A 229 5.15 -23.96 -0.23
CA LEU A 229 6.58 -24.19 -0.43
C LEU A 229 7.23 -24.89 0.77
N GLN A 230 6.88 -24.48 1.99
CA GLN A 230 7.39 -25.14 3.20
C GLN A 230 6.90 -26.58 3.30
N GLN A 231 5.63 -26.83 2.99
CA GLN A 231 5.06 -28.19 2.98
C GLN A 231 5.76 -29.08 1.95
N LEU A 232 5.93 -28.59 0.71
CA LEU A 232 6.62 -29.32 -0.35
C LEU A 232 8.09 -29.58 -0.01
N GLN A 233 8.76 -28.63 0.64
CA GLN A 233 10.14 -28.82 1.10
C GLN A 233 10.24 -29.98 2.11
N VAL A 234 9.32 -30.04 3.08
CA VAL A 234 9.26 -31.14 4.06
C VAL A 234 9.02 -32.49 3.37
N GLU A 235 8.13 -32.54 2.39
CA GLU A 235 7.83 -33.77 1.62
C GLU A 235 9.04 -34.22 0.79
N LEU A 236 9.73 -33.30 0.13
CA LEU A 236 10.95 -33.60 -0.62
C LEU A 236 12.03 -34.18 0.29
N ASP A 237 12.22 -33.61 1.48
CA ASP A 237 13.23 -34.09 2.42
C ASP A 237 12.86 -35.46 3.01
N ALA A 238 11.56 -35.73 3.24
CA ALA A 238 11.07 -37.05 3.63
C ALA A 238 11.32 -38.11 2.55
N LEU A 239 10.98 -37.81 1.29
CA LEU A 239 11.20 -38.70 0.15
C LEU A 239 12.69 -38.95 -0.11
N ARG A 240 13.53 -37.93 0.06
CA ARG A 240 14.99 -38.07 -0.03
C ARG A 240 15.51 -39.03 1.04
N PHE A 241 15.10 -38.83 2.29
CA PHE A 241 15.48 -39.70 3.39
C PHE A 241 15.04 -41.15 3.16
N GLU A 242 13.81 -41.37 2.71
CA GLU A 242 13.30 -42.71 2.38
C GLU A 242 14.11 -43.35 1.24
N ASN A 243 14.41 -42.58 0.18
CA ASN A 243 15.20 -43.09 -0.95
C ASN A 243 16.61 -43.53 -0.52
N ASP A 244 17.27 -42.74 0.32
CA ASP A 244 18.60 -43.07 0.83
C ASP A 244 18.56 -44.29 1.74
N SER A 245 17.52 -44.40 2.58
CA SER A 245 17.29 -45.59 3.41
C SER A 245 17.05 -46.85 2.56
N LEU A 246 16.25 -46.76 1.49
CA LEU A 246 15.98 -47.88 0.59
C LEU A 246 17.24 -48.31 -0.16
N LYS A 247 18.06 -47.37 -0.64
CA LYS A 247 19.35 -47.67 -1.28
C LYS A 247 20.32 -48.37 -0.32
N ALA A 248 20.36 -47.94 0.95
CA ALA A 248 21.18 -48.59 1.96
C ALA A 248 20.72 -50.03 2.22
N ALA A 249 19.41 -50.25 2.37
CA ALA A 249 18.83 -51.57 2.56
C ALA A 249 19.05 -52.49 1.34
N GLU A 250 18.88 -51.97 0.11
CA GLU A 250 19.16 -52.70 -1.12
C GLU A 250 20.64 -53.12 -1.19
N SER A 251 21.56 -52.21 -0.87
CA SER A 251 23.00 -52.49 -0.85
C SER A 251 23.34 -53.63 0.13
N GLU A 252 22.73 -53.65 1.31
CA GLU A 252 22.89 -54.72 2.30
C GLU A 252 22.41 -56.08 1.76
N VAL A 253 21.24 -56.11 1.12
CA VAL A 253 20.71 -57.34 0.48
C VAL A 253 21.63 -57.83 -0.63
N VAL A 254 22.15 -56.94 -1.48
CA VAL A 254 23.09 -57.30 -2.55
C VAL A 254 24.40 -57.85 -1.97
N MET A 255 24.93 -57.23 -0.91
CA MET A 255 26.15 -57.69 -0.24
C MET A 255 25.99 -59.07 0.39
N THR A 256 24.87 -59.31 1.08
CA THR A 256 24.57 -60.63 1.67
C THR A 256 24.36 -61.70 0.59
N MET A 257 23.66 -61.38 -0.50
CA MET A 257 23.49 -62.28 -1.63
C MET A 257 24.83 -62.63 -2.29
N ARG A 258 25.72 -61.65 -2.47
CA ARG A 258 27.07 -61.87 -3.00
C ARG A 258 27.89 -62.78 -2.09
N GLN A 259 27.84 -62.56 -0.77
CA GLN A 259 28.52 -63.40 0.21
C GLN A 259 27.99 -64.85 0.15
N ASN A 260 26.68 -65.03 0.11
CA ASN A 260 26.06 -66.36 0.01
C ASN A 260 26.47 -67.09 -1.28
N ALA A 261 26.49 -66.39 -2.42
CA ALA A 261 26.96 -66.94 -3.69
C ALA A 261 28.44 -67.35 -3.64
N GLN A 262 29.29 -66.55 -2.99
CA GLN A 262 30.71 -66.88 -2.79
C GLN A 262 30.88 -68.14 -1.93
N VAL A 263 30.19 -68.20 -0.79
CA VAL A 263 30.23 -69.36 0.10
C VAL A 263 29.76 -70.63 -0.62
N ALA A 264 28.64 -70.58 -1.35
CA ALA A 264 28.15 -71.70 -2.14
C ALA A 264 29.16 -72.16 -3.21
N SER A 265 29.79 -71.21 -3.91
CA SER A 265 30.85 -71.49 -4.89
C SER A 265 32.04 -72.22 -4.25
N GLU A 266 32.51 -71.77 -3.08
CA GLU A 266 33.58 -72.44 -2.35
C GLU A 266 33.21 -73.88 -1.94
N TYR A 267 31.99 -74.09 -1.46
CA TYR A 267 31.49 -75.43 -1.10
C TYR A 267 31.47 -76.36 -2.31
N LEU A 268 30.98 -75.89 -3.46
CA LEU A 268 30.98 -76.66 -4.70
C LEU A 268 32.40 -76.97 -5.16
N ASN A 269 33.31 -75.99 -5.11
CA ASN A 269 34.70 -76.20 -5.52
C ASN A 269 35.44 -77.20 -4.61
N LYS A 270 35.22 -77.15 -3.29
CA LYS A 270 35.74 -78.14 -2.32
C LYS A 270 35.18 -79.53 -2.61
N THR A 271 33.88 -79.63 -2.90
CA THR A 271 33.22 -80.91 -3.22
C THR A 271 33.74 -81.50 -4.53
N ALA A 272 33.87 -80.68 -5.58
CA ALA A 272 34.44 -81.07 -6.87
C ALA A 272 35.89 -81.55 -6.70
N SER A 273 36.69 -80.84 -5.91
CA SER A 273 38.07 -81.24 -5.60
C SER A 273 38.15 -82.57 -4.85
N HIS A 274 37.26 -82.80 -3.88
CA HIS A 274 37.16 -84.08 -3.16
C HIS A 274 36.75 -85.22 -4.11
N ALA A 275 35.75 -84.99 -4.97
CA ALA A 275 35.33 -85.97 -5.98
C ALA A 275 36.48 -86.32 -6.93
N HIS A 276 37.23 -85.33 -7.43
CA HIS A 276 38.42 -85.56 -8.25
C HIS A 276 39.49 -86.40 -7.54
N SER A 277 39.76 -86.14 -6.26
CA SER A 277 40.71 -86.92 -5.48
C SER A 277 40.24 -88.37 -5.28
N SER A 278 38.95 -88.57 -4.99
CA SER A 278 38.35 -89.91 -4.87
C SER A 278 38.39 -90.70 -6.18
N ILE A 279 38.07 -90.07 -7.32
CA ILE A 279 38.17 -90.70 -8.64
C ILE A 279 39.62 -91.10 -8.94
N ARG A 280 40.60 -90.23 -8.68
CA ARG A 280 42.01 -90.55 -8.87
C ARG A 280 42.47 -91.73 -8.01
N GLN A 281 42.00 -91.80 -6.76
CA GLN A 281 42.27 -92.93 -5.89
C GLN A 281 41.71 -94.24 -6.46
N LEU A 282 40.43 -94.24 -6.86
CA LEU A 282 39.78 -95.41 -7.46
C LEU A 282 40.50 -95.89 -8.73
N LEU A 283 41.00 -94.96 -9.56
CA LEU A 283 41.79 -95.32 -10.73
C LEU A 283 43.12 -95.99 -10.35
N GLY A 284 43.82 -95.50 -9.32
CA GLY A 284 45.04 -96.14 -8.81
C GLY A 284 44.78 -97.52 -8.19
N GLU A 285 43.65 -97.70 -7.50
CA GLU A 285 43.20 -99.00 -6.99
C GLU A 285 42.85 -99.97 -8.13
N ALA A 286 42.21 -99.48 -9.20
CA ALA A 286 41.93 -100.28 -10.39
C ALA A 286 43.22 -100.71 -11.12
N GLU A 287 44.23 -99.84 -11.18
CA GLU A 287 45.55 -100.18 -11.75
C GLU A 287 46.27 -101.27 -10.93
N THR A 288 46.19 -101.21 -9.59
CA THR A 288 46.75 -102.24 -8.71
C THR A 288 46.01 -103.57 -8.88
N LEU A 289 44.67 -103.58 -8.96
CA LEU A 289 43.91 -104.78 -9.27
C LEU A 289 44.28 -105.39 -10.63
N ARG A 290 44.53 -104.55 -11.64
CA ARG A 290 45.01 -105.01 -12.96
C ARG A 290 46.38 -105.66 -12.86
N LEU A 291 47.32 -105.10 -12.09
CA LEU A 291 48.63 -105.69 -11.84
C LEU A 291 48.51 -107.06 -11.14
N VAL A 292 47.65 -107.15 -10.12
CA VAL A 292 47.36 -108.43 -9.42
C VAL A 292 46.80 -109.47 -10.39
N SER A 293 45.86 -109.09 -11.25
CA SER A 293 45.33 -109.97 -12.29
C SER A 293 46.43 -110.47 -13.24
N GLN A 294 47.32 -109.59 -13.71
CA GLN A 294 48.47 -109.98 -14.55
C GLN A 294 49.45 -110.91 -13.81
N LEU A 295 49.72 -110.67 -12.53
CA LEU A 295 50.54 -111.55 -11.70
C LEU A 295 49.91 -112.94 -11.56
N LEU A 296 48.62 -113.01 -11.20
CA LEU A 296 47.87 -114.26 -11.13
C LEU A 296 47.90 -115.02 -12.47
N GLN A 297 47.72 -114.32 -13.59
CA GLN A 297 47.79 -114.90 -14.93
C GLN A 297 49.21 -115.39 -15.29
N SER A 298 50.25 -114.73 -14.80
CA SER A 298 51.64 -115.20 -14.95
C SER A 298 51.93 -116.46 -14.12
N ILE A 299 51.36 -116.55 -12.92
CA ILE A 299 51.46 -117.75 -12.07
C ILE A 299 50.77 -118.94 -12.75
N ASP A 300 49.57 -118.74 -13.29
CA ASP A 300 48.83 -119.76 -14.04
C ASP A 300 49.65 -120.32 -15.22
N LYS A 301 50.29 -119.43 -16.01
CA LYS A 301 51.20 -119.81 -17.09
C LYS A 301 52.44 -120.61 -16.64
N ILE A 302 53.00 -120.33 -15.46
CA ILE A 302 54.12 -121.10 -14.92
C ILE A 302 53.63 -122.47 -14.43
N SER A 303 52.42 -122.53 -13.86
CA SER A 303 51.85 -123.76 -13.33
C SER A 303 51.50 -124.79 -14.41
N THR A 304 51.14 -124.36 -15.62
CA THR A 304 50.84 -125.25 -16.76
C THR A 304 52.10 -125.84 -17.43
N LEU A 305 53.26 -125.21 -17.28
CA LEU A 305 54.54 -125.74 -17.78
C LEU A 305 55.05 -126.94 -16.97
N ASN A 306 54.66 -127.06 -15.69
CA ASN A 306 55.05 -128.19 -14.84
C ASN A 306 54.15 -129.43 -15.01
N THR A 307 53.10 -129.36 -15.84
CA THR A 307 52.17 -130.48 -16.12
C THR A 307 52.43 -131.19 -17.46
N GLU A 308 53.31 -130.66 -18.32
CA GLU A 308 53.74 -131.29 -19.59
C GLU A 308 55.15 -131.91 -19.51
N SER A 309 55.54 -132.47 -18.36
CA SER A 309 56.79 -133.25 -18.19
C SER A 309 56.50 -134.65 -17.68
#